data_AF-A0A965D905-F1
#
_entry.id   AF-A0A965D905-F1
#
_cell.length_a   1.000
_cell.length_b   1.000
_cell.length_c   1.000
_cell.angle_alpha   90.00
_cell.angle_beta   90.00
_cell.angle_gamma   90.00
#
_symmetry.space_group_name_H-M   'P 1'
#
loop_
_entity.id
_entity.type
_entity.pdbx_description
1 polymer ?
#
loop_
_entity_poly.entity_id
_entity_poly.type
_entity_poly.pdbx_seq_one_letter_code
_entity_poly.pdbx_strand_id
1 'polypeptide(L)'
;IGLLLALAWIVGLVEPLFTLRGHEFSGRDLILIAGGMFLLWKSTTEIHQSLEGAEHGAGSSHQATFWSIIVQIMVIDLVFSLDSIITAVGMVDEVEVMIAAVVVSVGLMMVFAKGISHFVSEHPSIKMLALSFLVVVGVVLVAEGFEHHIPKGYVYFAMAFSVGVEMLNIRYRKKASRAGAR
;
A
#
# COMPACT_ATOMS: atom_id res chain seq x y z
N ILE A 1 -18.51 -6.38 4.05
CA ILE A 1 -19.52 -7.18 3.30
C ILE A 1 -19.89 -6.49 1.99
N GLY A 2 -20.46 -5.27 1.99
CA GLY A 2 -20.73 -4.53 0.74
C GLY A 2 -19.51 -4.30 -0.16
N LEU A 3 -18.36 -3.94 0.44
CA LEU A 3 -17.08 -3.84 -0.27
C LEU A 3 -16.60 -5.19 -0.83
N LEU A 4 -16.84 -6.28 -0.11
CA LEU A 4 -16.47 -7.65 -0.51
C LEU A 4 -17.33 -8.14 -1.68
N LEU A 5 -18.63 -7.81 -1.70
CA LEU A 5 -19.53 -8.08 -2.82
C LEU A 5 -19.16 -7.25 -4.06
N ALA A 6 -18.76 -5.98 -3.88
CA ALA A 6 -18.23 -5.16 -4.96
C ALA A 6 -16.89 -5.71 -5.50
N LEU A 7 -16.03 -6.25 -4.63
CA LEU A 7 -14.79 -6.91 -5.03
C LEU A 7 -15.05 -8.23 -5.77
N ALA A 8 -16.00 -9.05 -5.31
CA ALA A 8 -16.41 -10.27 -6.03
C ALA A 8 -17.01 -9.94 -7.42
N TRP A 9 -17.73 -8.83 -7.54
CA TRP A 9 -18.24 -8.33 -8.82
C TRP A 9 -17.09 -7.83 -9.74
N ILE A 10 -16.07 -7.17 -9.17
CA ILE A 10 -14.82 -6.78 -9.85
C ILE A 10 -14.02 -8.00 -10.33
N VAL A 11 -14.00 -9.11 -9.57
CA VAL A 11 -13.35 -10.36 -9.98
C VAL A 11 -14.03 -10.97 -11.22
N GLY A 12 -15.29 -10.66 -11.50
CA GLY A 12 -15.96 -11.02 -12.74
C GLY A 12 -15.49 -10.24 -13.97
N LEU A 13 -14.72 -9.15 -13.80
CA LEU A 13 -14.19 -8.32 -14.90
C LEU A 13 -12.83 -8.83 -15.43
N VAL A 14 -12.50 -10.11 -15.21
CA VAL A 14 -11.32 -10.75 -15.81
C VAL A 14 -11.49 -10.95 -17.32
N GLU A 15 -12.73 -10.97 -17.82
CA GLU A 15 -12.98 -11.00 -19.27
C GLU A 15 -12.52 -9.71 -19.96
N PRO A 16 -11.87 -9.80 -21.13
CA PRO A 16 -11.38 -8.65 -21.86
C PRO A 16 -12.55 -7.77 -22.34
N LEU A 17 -12.57 -6.52 -21.89
CA LEU A 17 -13.65 -5.57 -22.18
C LEU A 17 -13.48 -4.92 -23.56
N PHE A 18 -12.24 -4.66 -23.97
CA PHE A 18 -11.91 -4.10 -25.29
C PHE A 18 -10.44 -4.35 -25.64
N THR A 19 -10.15 -4.38 -26.94
CA THR A 19 -8.79 -4.47 -27.49
C THR A 19 -8.31 -3.11 -27.96
N LEU A 20 -7.15 -2.65 -27.47
CA LEU A 20 -6.52 -1.42 -27.93
C LEU A 20 -5.10 -1.73 -28.40
N ARG A 21 -4.79 -1.46 -29.67
CA ARG A 21 -3.45 -1.70 -30.26
C ARG A 21 -2.90 -3.13 -30.08
N GLY A 22 -3.79 -4.14 -30.03
CA GLY A 22 -3.40 -5.54 -29.87
C GLY A 22 -3.22 -6.00 -28.42
N HIS A 23 -3.48 -5.14 -27.44
CA HIS A 23 -3.58 -5.51 -26.02
C HIS A 23 -5.04 -5.62 -25.61
N GLU A 24 -5.37 -6.70 -24.90
CA GLU A 24 -6.68 -6.95 -24.31
C GLU A 24 -6.73 -6.31 -22.93
N PHE A 25 -7.61 -5.32 -22.74
CA PHE A 25 -7.80 -4.69 -21.43
C PHE A 25 -8.99 -5.32 -20.73
N SER A 26 -8.73 -5.96 -19.59
CA SER A 26 -9.76 -6.42 -18.67
C SER A 26 -10.15 -5.30 -17.70
N GLY A 27 -11.28 -5.43 -17.01
CA GLY A 27 -11.62 -4.45 -15.97
C GLY A 27 -10.70 -4.55 -14.75
N ARG A 28 -10.06 -5.70 -14.52
CA ARG A 28 -8.95 -5.82 -13.56
C ARG A 28 -7.82 -4.84 -13.91
N ASP A 29 -7.41 -4.81 -15.17
CA ASP A 29 -6.28 -3.98 -15.61
C ASP A 29 -6.56 -2.49 -15.46
N LEU A 30 -7.80 -2.06 -15.76
CA LEU A 30 -8.24 -0.69 -15.54
C LEU A 30 -8.22 -0.30 -14.06
N ILE A 31 -8.61 -1.21 -13.17
CA ILE A 31 -8.58 -0.98 -11.72
C ILE A 31 -7.14 -0.90 -11.22
N LEU A 32 -6.24 -1.76 -11.71
CA LEU A 32 -4.81 -1.72 -11.38
C LEU A 32 -4.17 -0.40 -11.83
N ILE A 33 -4.42 0.03 -13.08
CA ILE A 33 -3.91 1.31 -13.60
C ILE A 33 -4.48 2.48 -12.80
N ALA A 34 -5.79 2.54 -12.59
CA ALA A 34 -6.43 3.65 -11.88
C ALA A 34 -5.97 3.71 -10.41
N GLY A 35 -5.91 2.57 -9.73
CA GLY A 35 -5.41 2.45 -8.36
C GLY A 35 -3.94 2.84 -8.25
N GLY A 36 -3.11 2.38 -9.17
CA GLY A 36 -1.69 2.74 -9.24
C GLY A 36 -1.48 4.24 -9.45
N MET A 37 -2.18 4.84 -10.41
CA MET A 37 -2.15 6.29 -10.65
C MET A 37 -2.63 7.10 -9.45
N PHE A 38 -3.68 6.65 -8.76
CA PHE A 38 -4.16 7.26 -7.53
C PHE A 38 -3.10 7.23 -6.43
N LEU A 39 -2.43 6.09 -6.23
CA LEU A 39 -1.36 5.95 -5.24
C LEU A 39 -0.16 6.84 -5.58
N LEU A 40 0.25 6.92 -6.85
CA LEU A 40 1.35 7.77 -7.30
C LEU A 40 1.06 9.25 -7.02
N TRP A 41 -0.12 9.72 -7.42
CA TRP A 41 -0.54 11.10 -7.20
C TRP A 41 -0.58 11.42 -5.70
N LYS A 42 -1.30 10.63 -4.91
CA LYS A 42 -1.45 10.87 -3.48
C LYS A 42 -0.12 10.82 -2.75
N SER A 43 0.71 9.80 -3.00
CA SER A 43 1.99 9.65 -2.30
C SER A 43 2.95 10.77 -2.64
N THR A 44 2.99 11.20 -3.90
CA THR A 44 3.82 12.34 -4.33
C THR A 44 3.35 13.63 -3.66
N THR A 45 2.04 13.89 -3.60
CA THR A 45 1.50 15.06 -2.90
C THR A 45 1.80 15.03 -1.39
N GLU A 46 1.65 13.88 -0.74
CA GLU A 46 1.95 13.73 0.71
C GLU A 46 3.45 13.88 1.00
N ILE A 47 4.32 13.38 0.12
CA ILE A 47 5.77 13.59 0.20
C ILE A 47 6.09 15.08 0.08
N HIS A 48 5.53 15.76 -0.93
CA HIS A 48 5.74 17.18 -1.15
C HIS A 48 5.28 18.02 0.06
N GLN A 49 4.08 17.77 0.58
CA GLN A 49 3.57 18.44 1.79
C GLN A 49 4.40 18.12 3.04
N SER A 50 4.91 16.91 3.17
CA SER A 50 5.77 16.53 4.30
C SER A 50 7.14 17.20 4.24
N LEU A 51 7.63 17.55 3.04
CA LEU A 51 8.87 18.28 2.83
C LEU A 51 8.68 19.80 2.99
N GLU A 52 7.60 20.37 2.45
CA GLU A 52 7.27 21.81 2.59
C GLU A 52 6.87 22.17 4.03
N GLY A 53 6.13 21.28 4.71
CA GLY A 53 5.76 21.46 6.12
C GLY A 53 6.94 21.43 7.11
N ALA A 54 8.14 21.02 6.67
CA ALA A 54 9.37 21.14 7.46
C ALA A 54 9.96 22.56 7.41
N GLU A 55 9.61 23.39 6.41
CA GLU A 55 10.11 24.76 6.27
C GLU A 55 9.21 25.84 6.91
N HIS A 56 7.96 25.52 7.28
CA HIS A 56 7.05 26.47 7.94
C HIS A 56 6.63 25.97 9.33
N GLY A 57 7.08 26.67 10.36
CA GLY A 57 6.86 26.31 11.76
C GLY A 57 5.38 26.19 12.14
N ALA A 58 5.11 25.14 12.91
CA ALA A 58 3.99 24.94 13.84
C ALA A 58 2.57 25.33 13.37
N GLY A 59 1.79 24.34 12.91
CA GLY A 59 0.34 24.48 12.83
C GLY A 59 -0.42 23.29 12.23
N SER A 60 -0.88 22.36 13.07
CA SER A 60 -2.14 21.58 12.88
C SER A 60 -2.30 20.52 11.75
N SER A 61 -1.28 19.73 11.36
CA SER A 61 -1.47 18.70 10.30
C SER A 61 -1.40 17.21 10.72
N HIS A 62 -1.22 16.88 12.00
CA HIS A 62 -0.98 15.49 12.43
C HIS A 62 -2.14 14.52 12.14
N GLN A 63 -3.38 15.02 12.07
CA GLN A 63 -4.57 14.19 11.88
C GLN A 63 -4.87 13.90 10.40
N ALA A 64 -4.49 14.82 9.49
CA ALA A 64 -4.69 14.67 8.05
C ALA A 64 -3.78 13.58 7.46
N THR A 65 -2.54 13.48 7.94
CA THR A 65 -1.62 12.41 7.51
C THR A 65 -2.09 11.02 7.95
N PHE A 66 -2.69 10.90 9.15
CA PHE A 66 -3.12 9.60 9.67
C PHE A 66 -4.24 8.97 8.85
N TRP A 67 -5.27 9.76 8.52
CA TRP A 67 -6.33 9.31 7.62
C TRP A 67 -5.83 9.00 6.21
N SER A 68 -4.87 9.78 5.71
CA SER A 68 -4.25 9.53 4.40
C SER A 68 -3.50 8.19 4.38
N ILE A 69 -2.73 7.88 5.42
CA ILE A 69 -2.00 6.59 5.54
C ILE A 69 -2.96 5.42 5.69
N ILE A 70 -4.04 5.54 6.48
CA ILE A 70 -5.04 4.46 6.60
C ILE A 70 -5.72 4.21 5.25
N VAL A 71 -6.18 5.26 4.58
CA VAL A 71 -6.81 5.12 3.25
C VAL A 71 -5.83 4.51 2.25
N GLN A 72 -4.56 4.89 2.31
CA GLN A 72 -3.48 4.32 1.50
C GLN A 72 -3.24 2.83 1.79
N ILE A 73 -3.14 2.43 3.07
CA ILE A 73 -3.01 1.02 3.47
C ILE A 73 -4.23 0.22 3.01
N MET A 74 -5.43 0.79 3.15
CA MET A 74 -6.68 0.16 2.73
C MET A 74 -6.74 0.00 1.21
N VAL A 75 -6.22 0.97 0.43
CA VAL A 75 -6.11 0.85 -1.04
C VAL A 75 -5.05 -0.16 -1.45
N ILE A 76 -3.88 -0.19 -0.80
CA ILE A 76 -2.88 -1.25 -1.02
C ILE A 76 -3.50 -2.61 -0.72
N ASP A 77 -4.15 -2.76 0.43
CA ASP A 77 -4.76 -4.02 0.86
C ASP A 77 -5.89 -4.43 -0.09
N LEU A 78 -6.69 -3.49 -0.58
CA LEU A 78 -7.72 -3.76 -1.59
C LEU A 78 -7.11 -4.30 -2.88
N VAL A 79 -6.05 -3.67 -3.40
CA VAL A 79 -5.46 -4.10 -4.68
C VAL A 79 -4.63 -5.38 -4.53
N PHE A 80 -3.95 -5.54 -3.41
CA PHE A 80 -3.15 -6.72 -3.10
C PHE A 80 -4.02 -7.92 -2.74
N SER A 81 -5.12 -7.67 -2.02
CA SER A 81 -6.14 -8.69 -1.76
C SER A 81 -6.82 -9.08 -3.05
N LEU A 82 -7.07 -8.19 -4.02
CA LEU A 82 -7.63 -8.57 -5.32
C LEU A 82 -6.80 -9.63 -6.03
N ASP A 83 -5.47 -9.48 -6.11
CA ASP A 83 -4.62 -10.47 -6.78
C ASP A 83 -4.51 -11.80 -5.99
N SER A 84 -4.39 -11.71 -4.65
CA SER A 84 -4.35 -12.87 -3.77
C SER A 84 -5.70 -13.62 -3.73
N ILE A 85 -6.80 -12.88 -3.83
CA ILE A 85 -8.18 -13.38 -3.93
C ILE A 85 -8.39 -14.00 -5.29
N ILE A 86 -8.05 -13.36 -6.41
CA ILE A 86 -8.19 -13.94 -7.75
C ILE A 86 -7.37 -15.24 -7.86
N THR A 87 -6.15 -15.23 -7.32
CA THR A 87 -5.30 -16.43 -7.26
C THR A 87 -5.91 -17.52 -6.37
N ALA A 88 -6.50 -17.16 -5.22
CA ALA A 88 -7.18 -18.10 -4.34
C ALA A 88 -8.51 -18.62 -4.90
N VAL A 89 -9.31 -17.78 -5.58
CA VAL A 89 -10.55 -18.15 -6.29
C VAL A 89 -10.25 -19.10 -7.44
N GLY A 90 -9.10 -18.94 -8.09
CA GLY A 90 -8.63 -19.91 -9.09
C GLY A 90 -8.09 -21.22 -8.51
N MET A 91 -7.89 -21.32 -7.19
CA MET A 91 -7.33 -22.50 -6.51
C MET A 91 -8.28 -23.19 -5.51
N VAL A 92 -9.38 -22.55 -5.10
CA VAL A 92 -10.32 -23.08 -4.09
C VAL A 92 -11.75 -22.77 -4.50
N ASP A 93 -12.56 -23.81 -4.71
CA ASP A 93 -13.96 -23.68 -5.16
C ASP A 93 -14.91 -23.13 -4.06
N GLU A 94 -14.43 -23.03 -2.81
CA GLU A 94 -15.24 -22.64 -1.65
C GLU A 94 -15.14 -21.13 -1.34
N VAL A 95 -16.12 -20.39 -1.85
CA VAL A 95 -16.31 -18.94 -1.60
C VAL A 95 -16.33 -18.61 -0.09
N GLU A 96 -16.80 -19.53 0.75
CA GLU A 96 -16.87 -19.36 2.20
C GLU A 96 -15.50 -19.21 2.85
N VAL A 97 -14.52 -20.02 2.42
CA VAL A 97 -13.13 -19.99 2.93
C VAL A 97 -12.45 -18.68 2.57
N MET A 98 -12.67 -18.20 1.35
CA MET A 98 -12.14 -16.91 0.89
C MET A 98 -12.70 -15.74 1.71
N ILE A 99 -14.02 -15.71 1.93
CA ILE A 99 -14.65 -14.66 2.74
C ILE A 99 -14.09 -14.68 4.17
N ALA A 100 -13.97 -15.87 4.76
CA ALA A 100 -13.38 -16.02 6.08
C ALA A 100 -11.94 -15.49 6.14
N ALA A 101 -11.09 -15.81 5.16
CA ALA A 101 -9.71 -15.35 5.10
C ALA A 101 -9.61 -13.82 5.01
N VAL A 102 -10.41 -13.18 4.15
CA VAL A 102 -10.43 -11.71 4.01
C VAL A 102 -10.92 -11.05 5.29
N VAL A 103 -12.00 -11.54 5.88
CA VAL A 103 -12.54 -11.00 7.14
C VAL A 103 -11.53 -11.11 8.27
N VAL A 104 -10.84 -12.25 8.39
CA VAL A 104 -9.79 -12.44 9.39
C VAL A 104 -8.61 -11.50 9.14
N SER A 105 -8.16 -11.34 7.89
CA SER A 105 -7.06 -10.44 7.54
C SER A 105 -7.38 -8.97 7.89
N VAL A 106 -8.55 -8.48 7.47
CA VAL A 106 -9.00 -7.11 7.78
C VAL A 106 -9.19 -6.92 9.28
N GLY A 107 -9.76 -7.93 9.98
CA GLY A 107 -9.90 -7.93 11.43
C GLY A 107 -8.55 -7.78 12.13
N LEU A 108 -7.55 -8.54 11.71
CA LEU A 108 -6.19 -8.46 12.22
C LEU A 108 -5.59 -7.07 11.97
N MET A 109 -5.73 -6.54 10.76
CA MET A 109 -5.24 -5.20 10.42
C MET A 109 -5.84 -4.12 11.33
N MET A 110 -7.16 -4.15 11.55
CA MET A 110 -7.83 -3.16 12.42
C MET A 110 -7.29 -3.20 13.86
N VAL A 111 -7.00 -4.40 14.39
CA VAL A 111 -6.42 -4.56 15.73
C VAL A 111 -5.04 -3.89 15.80
N PHE A 112 -4.21 -4.04 14.76
CA PHE A 112 -2.86 -3.47 14.73
C PHE A 112 -2.78 -2.03 14.22
N ALA A 113 -3.82 -1.51 13.56
CA ALA A 113 -3.81 -0.20 12.89
C ALA A 113 -3.42 0.94 13.83
N LYS A 114 -3.95 0.95 15.07
CA LYS A 114 -3.63 1.99 16.06
C LYS A 114 -2.15 1.94 16.49
N GLY A 115 -1.59 0.75 16.65
CA GLY A 115 -0.19 0.56 17.02
C GLY A 115 0.76 0.96 15.90
N ILE A 116 0.46 0.52 14.67
CA ILE A 116 1.23 0.87 13.46
C ILE A 116 1.21 2.39 13.27
N SER A 117 0.04 3.01 13.39
CA SER A 117 -0.12 4.46 13.29
C SER A 117 0.76 5.23 14.27
N HIS A 118 0.72 4.85 15.54
CA HIS A 118 1.48 5.53 16.56
C HIS A 118 2.98 5.43 16.26
N PHE A 119 3.46 4.24 15.92
CA PHE A 119 4.84 4.01 15.53
C PHE A 119 5.28 4.85 14.32
N VAL A 120 4.44 4.93 13.28
CA VAL A 120 4.71 5.75 12.08
C VAL A 120 4.73 7.24 12.44
N SER A 121 3.86 7.69 13.35
CA SER A 121 3.80 9.09 13.79
C SER A 121 5.00 9.51 14.65
N GLU A 122 5.54 8.61 15.46
CA GLU A 122 6.71 8.88 16.31
C GLU A 122 8.03 8.88 15.55
N HIS A 123 8.06 8.31 14.34
CA HIS A 123 9.26 8.13 13.54
C HIS A 123 9.10 8.73 12.13
N PRO A 124 9.46 10.00 11.93
CA PRO A 124 9.30 10.69 10.63
C PRO A 124 9.96 9.96 9.46
N SER A 125 11.11 9.30 9.69
CA SER A 125 11.78 8.51 8.68
C SER A 125 11.01 7.24 8.28
N ILE A 126 10.27 6.63 9.21
CA ILE A 126 9.35 5.52 8.92
C ILE A 126 8.14 6.01 8.11
N LYS A 127 7.60 7.20 8.43
CA LYS A 127 6.54 7.84 7.62
C LYS A 127 7.00 8.03 6.18
N MET A 128 8.19 8.59 5.97
CA MET A 128 8.75 8.77 4.63
C MET A 128 8.98 7.44 3.92
N LEU A 129 9.51 6.43 4.63
CA LEU A 129 9.69 5.08 4.09
C LEU A 129 8.36 4.47 3.61
N ALA A 130 7.28 4.61 4.40
CA ALA A 130 5.96 4.12 4.03
C ALA A 130 5.39 4.84 2.80
N LEU A 131 5.54 6.17 2.70
CA LEU A 131 5.16 6.94 1.52
C LEU A 131 5.96 6.53 0.27
N SER A 132 7.25 6.21 0.42
CA SER A 132 8.07 5.69 -0.68
C SER A 132 7.62 4.29 -1.12
N PHE A 133 7.22 3.42 -0.20
CA PHE A 133 6.65 2.10 -0.56
C PHE A 133 5.35 2.25 -1.33
N LEU A 134 4.51 3.21 -0.97
CA LEU A 134 3.29 3.52 -1.72
C LEU A 134 3.58 3.96 -3.16
N VAL A 135 4.64 4.73 -3.40
CA VAL A 135 5.08 5.08 -4.75
C VAL A 135 5.51 3.83 -5.52
N VAL A 136 6.34 2.98 -4.92
CA VAL A 136 6.81 1.72 -5.56
C VAL A 136 5.62 0.82 -5.89
N VAL A 137 4.70 0.62 -4.96
CA VAL A 137 3.48 -0.16 -5.20
C VAL A 137 2.65 0.48 -6.30
N GLY A 138 2.46 1.80 -6.29
CA GLY A 138 1.77 2.52 -7.36
C GLY A 138 2.36 2.25 -8.74
N VAL A 139 3.70 2.28 -8.87
CA VAL A 139 4.39 1.93 -10.12
C VAL A 139 4.13 0.47 -10.52
N VAL A 140 4.22 -0.46 -9.56
CA VAL A 140 3.98 -1.89 -9.81
C VAL A 140 2.56 -2.14 -10.29
N LEU A 141 1.55 -1.49 -9.70
CA LEU A 141 0.16 -1.63 -10.11
C LEU A 141 -0.09 -1.11 -11.53
N VAL A 142 0.49 0.06 -11.87
CA VAL A 142 0.40 0.57 -13.24
C VAL A 142 1.07 -0.41 -14.21
N ALA A 143 2.26 -0.93 -13.87
CA ALA A 143 2.97 -1.90 -14.70
C ALA A 143 2.16 -3.19 -14.90
N GLU A 144 1.62 -3.77 -13.82
CA GLU A 144 0.80 -4.98 -13.89
C GLU A 144 -0.48 -4.78 -14.71
N GLY A 145 -1.11 -3.60 -14.62
CA GLY A 145 -2.27 -3.28 -15.45
C GLY A 145 -1.94 -3.02 -16.94
N PHE A 146 -0.67 -2.87 -17.30
CA PHE A 146 -0.20 -2.92 -18.69
C PHE A 146 0.38 -4.30 -19.05
N GLU A 147 -0.02 -5.35 -18.32
CA GLU A 147 0.44 -6.74 -18.49
C GLU A 147 1.95 -6.93 -18.25
N HIS A 148 2.65 -5.91 -17.73
CA HIS A 148 4.06 -6.00 -17.39
C HIS A 148 4.22 -6.57 -15.98
N HIS A 149 4.36 -7.89 -15.90
CA HIS A 149 4.45 -8.61 -14.65
C HIS A 149 5.79 -8.36 -13.97
N ILE A 150 5.77 -7.63 -12.86
CA ILE A 150 6.95 -7.42 -12.01
C ILE A 150 6.98 -8.54 -10.96
N PRO A 151 8.06 -9.34 -10.86
CA PRO A 151 8.14 -10.38 -9.86
C PRO A 151 8.09 -9.77 -8.45
N LYS A 152 7.01 -10.05 -7.73
CA LYS A 152 6.69 -9.43 -6.44
C LYS A 152 7.75 -9.66 -5.37
N GLY A 153 8.51 -10.77 -5.48
CA GLY A 153 9.64 -11.08 -4.62
C GLY A 153 10.70 -9.98 -4.58
N TYR A 154 10.98 -9.32 -5.72
CA TYR A 154 11.93 -8.19 -5.74
C TYR A 154 11.41 -6.99 -4.95
N VAL A 155 10.11 -6.70 -5.08
CA VAL A 155 9.45 -5.59 -4.38
C VAL A 155 9.43 -5.87 -2.87
N TYR A 156 9.05 -7.08 -2.45
CA TYR A 156 9.05 -7.47 -1.04
C TYR A 156 10.44 -7.47 -0.44
N PHE A 157 11.44 -7.96 -1.18
CA PHE A 157 12.83 -7.93 -0.72
C PHE A 157 13.32 -6.49 -0.55
N ALA A 158 13.04 -5.60 -1.50
CA ALA A 158 13.40 -4.18 -1.40
C ALA A 158 12.74 -3.52 -0.20
N MET A 159 11.45 -3.79 0.05
CA MET A 159 10.73 -3.24 1.22
C MET A 159 11.32 -3.77 2.53
N ALA A 160 11.53 -5.08 2.66
CA ALA A 160 12.10 -5.70 3.85
C ALA A 160 13.52 -5.19 4.14
N PHE A 161 14.36 -5.10 3.09
CA PHE A 161 15.70 -4.55 3.20
C PHE A 161 15.67 -3.09 3.68
N SER A 162 14.81 -2.26 3.10
CA SER A 162 14.72 -0.84 3.45
C SER A 162 14.25 -0.62 4.89
N VAL A 163 13.28 -1.41 5.36
CA VAL A 163 12.89 -1.43 6.78
C VAL A 163 14.06 -1.87 7.66
N GLY A 164 14.80 -2.91 7.27
CA GLY A 164 15.97 -3.38 8.00
C GLY A 164 17.04 -2.28 8.16
N VAL A 165 17.36 -1.57 7.07
CA VAL A 165 18.29 -0.44 7.08
C VAL A 165 17.76 0.70 7.98
N GLU A 166 16.48 1.04 7.88
CA GLU A 166 15.90 2.11 8.69
C GLU A 166 15.85 1.76 10.19
N MET A 167 15.62 0.49 10.54
CA MET A 167 15.72 0.02 11.92
C MET A 167 17.13 0.18 12.48
N LEU A 168 18.18 -0.06 11.67
CA LEU A 168 19.57 0.20 12.05
C LEU A 168 19.82 1.70 12.21
N ASN A 169 19.31 2.52 11.29
CA ASN A 169 19.43 3.97 11.32
C ASN A 169 18.82 4.59 12.60
N ILE A 170 17.61 4.16 12.97
CA ILE A 170 16.95 4.59 14.22
C ILE A 170 17.78 4.19 15.45
N ARG A 171 18.32 2.97 15.50
CA ARG A 171 19.17 2.50 16.61
C ARG A 171 20.47 3.31 16.70
N TYR A 172 21.10 3.58 15.57
CA TYR A 172 22.34 4.37 15.50
C TYR A 172 22.11 5.79 16.01
N ARG A 173 21.05 6.47 15.57
CA ARG A 173 20.70 7.83 15.98
C ARG A 173 20.39 7.92 17.49
N LYS A 174 19.68 6.94 18.05
CA LYS A 174 19.46 6.83 19.51
C LYS A 174 20.78 6.69 20.29
N LYS A 175 21.75 5.93 19.77
CA LYS A 175 23.06 5.74 20.41
C LYS A 175 23.94 6.99 20.33
N ALA A 176 23.95 7.69 19.19
CA ALA A 176 24.68 8.95 19.00
C ALA A 176 24.16 10.08 19.92
N SER A 177 22.84 10.24 20.05
CA SER A 177 22.24 11.25 20.94
C SER A 177 22.57 11.02 22.44
N ARG A 178 22.74 9.77 22.86
CA ARG A 178 23.17 9.42 24.23
C ARG A 178 24.66 9.63 24.48
N ALA A 179 25.48 9.58 23.44
CA ALA A 179 26.94 9.77 23.55
C ALA A 179 27.34 11.25 23.64
N GLY A 180 26.56 12.17 23.05
CA GLY A 180 26.77 13.62 23.18
C GLY A 180 26.16 14.27 24.42
N ALA A 181 25.42 13.51 25.24
CA ALA A 181 24.81 13.98 26.49
C ALA A 181 25.64 13.59 27.74
N ARG A 182 26.84 13.06 27.55
CA ARG A 182 27.85 12.76 28.58
C ARG A 182 29.09 13.59 28.31
#